data_AF-A0ABD3M397-F1
#
_entry.id   AF-A0ABD3M397-F1
#
_cell.length_a   1.000
_cell.length_b   1.000
_cell.length_c   1.000
_cell.angle_alpha   90.00
_cell.angle_beta   90.00
_cell.angle_gamma   90.00
#
_symmetry.space_group_name_H-M   'P 1'
#
loop_
_entity.id
_entity.type
_entity.pdbx_description
1 polymer ?
#
loop_
_entity_poly.entity_id
_entity_poly.type
_entity_poly.pdbx_seq_one_letter_code
_entity_poly.pdbx_strand_id
1 'polypeptide(L)'
;MVNFLEYVSSQERKRKLRNVRTPKERMPPEQKRGSLVCGTVKTPIGSRVAKIKSRVLNRITKNDSALHKHVKWLKDLQEERRRMEEMKEAEELEILTRKRAFMEREAKKRAVAGKLEGIEPSTDEKDSDDGPSVLSTVSKESENEKKKPAWCQSETAHEAAEIDNEANLLSFANGLDFEQYTHDLELQTLMDQLRKRIKMLELEKKKDETKLKTCLDSEDAAQRSEALGNSVVDFVPTEVEKVNDDDDDDDTKSIANSVMSESSIKSIHSKKSLTELISKARGRMMVMATIEEEGEDAILPPVVSTVTDDNGARMAEKKSIHKLAFKNRNPSV
;
A
#
# COMPACT_ATOMS: atom_id res chain seq x y z
N MET A 1 -37.77 15.38 21.73
CA MET A 1 -36.40 15.29 21.20
C MET A 1 -35.46 15.61 22.35
N VAL A 2 -34.78 14.60 22.91
CA VAL A 2 -33.85 14.81 24.04
C VAL A 2 -32.55 15.39 23.49
N ASN A 3 -32.09 16.45 24.12
CA ASN A 3 -30.97 17.27 23.64
C ASN A 3 -29.68 16.42 23.65
N PHE A 4 -29.00 16.32 22.50
CA PHE A 4 -27.84 15.42 22.32
C PHE A 4 -26.71 15.74 23.31
N LEU A 5 -26.52 17.01 23.67
CA LEU A 5 -25.57 17.44 24.70
C LEU A 5 -25.89 16.87 26.10
N GLU A 6 -27.17 16.74 26.43
CA GLU A 6 -27.60 16.22 27.73
C GLU A 6 -27.37 14.71 27.82
N TYR A 7 -27.52 13.99 26.71
CA TYR A 7 -27.22 12.57 26.60
C TYR A 7 -25.71 12.29 26.74
N VAL A 8 -24.86 13.09 26.10
CA VAL A 8 -23.40 12.96 26.20
C VAL A 8 -22.91 13.27 27.61
N SER A 9 -23.42 14.35 28.24
CA SER A 9 -23.06 14.70 29.63
C SER A 9 -23.51 13.63 30.64
N SER A 10 -24.66 13.01 30.40
CA SER A 10 -25.18 11.91 31.25
C SER A 10 -24.33 10.63 31.13
N GLN A 11 -23.81 10.32 29.94
CA GLN A 11 -22.88 9.20 29.76
C GLN A 11 -21.51 9.43 30.41
N GLU A 12 -21.04 10.68 30.44
CA GLU A 12 -19.76 11.04 31.04
C GLU A 12 -19.79 10.98 32.57
N ARG A 13 -20.91 11.36 33.20
CA ARG A 13 -21.14 11.18 34.65
C ARG A 13 -21.17 9.71 35.06
N LYS A 14 -21.74 8.82 34.21
CA LYS A 14 -21.76 7.37 34.48
C LYS A 14 -20.38 6.71 34.42
N ARG A 15 -19.44 7.27 33.65
CA ARG A 15 -18.05 6.76 33.59
C ARG A 15 -17.22 7.15 34.81
N LYS A 16 -17.46 8.32 35.42
CA LYS A 16 -16.73 8.75 36.63
C LYS A 16 -17.08 7.93 37.89
N LEU A 17 -18.29 7.37 37.98
CA LEU A 17 -18.70 6.58 39.15
C LEU A 17 -18.16 5.14 39.17
N ARG A 18 -17.63 4.62 38.06
CA ARG A 18 -17.19 3.22 37.98
C ARG A 18 -15.73 2.99 38.44
N ASN A 19 -15.04 4.04 38.88
CA ASN A 19 -13.61 3.98 39.24
C ASN A 19 -13.30 4.21 40.73
N VAL A 20 -14.31 4.17 41.60
CA VAL A 20 -14.10 4.19 43.06
C VAL A 20 -13.67 2.79 43.51
N ARG A 21 -12.35 2.53 43.44
CA ARG A 21 -11.74 1.38 44.12
C ARG A 21 -11.79 1.62 45.62
N THR A 22 -12.49 0.76 46.34
CA THR A 22 -12.48 0.72 47.80
C THR A 22 -11.07 0.43 48.32
N PRO A 23 -10.61 1.07 49.42
CA PRO A 23 -9.33 0.75 50.03
C PRO A 23 -9.46 -0.63 50.70
N LYS A 24 -8.61 -1.56 50.29
CA LYS A 24 -8.51 -2.89 50.90
C LYS A 24 -7.79 -2.75 52.24
N GLU A 25 -8.58 -2.78 53.31
CA GLU A 25 -8.12 -2.75 54.70
C GLU A 25 -7.10 -3.88 54.94
N ARG A 26 -5.86 -3.50 55.24
CA ARG A 26 -4.80 -4.45 55.61
C ARG A 26 -4.83 -4.64 57.11
N MET A 27 -5.38 -5.77 57.55
CA MET A 27 -5.19 -6.26 58.92
C MET A 27 -3.70 -6.55 59.18
N PRO A 28 -3.17 -6.23 60.37
CA PRO A 28 -1.78 -6.53 60.73
C PRO A 28 -1.61 -8.03 61.03
N PRO A 29 -0.42 -8.59 60.81
CA PRO A 29 -0.17 -9.99 61.11
C PRO A 29 -0.01 -10.20 62.62
N GLU A 30 -0.83 -11.08 63.17
CA GLU A 30 -0.80 -11.57 64.55
C GLU A 30 0.52 -12.32 64.81
N GLN A 31 1.35 -11.79 65.71
CA GLN A 31 2.61 -12.42 66.13
C GLN A 31 2.33 -13.49 67.19
N LYS A 32 2.12 -14.74 66.78
CA LYS A 32 2.13 -15.88 67.70
C LYS A 32 3.58 -16.26 68.02
N ARG A 33 4.02 -15.94 69.25
CA ARG A 33 5.20 -16.53 69.88
C ARG A 33 4.86 -17.96 70.27
N GLY A 34 5.63 -18.93 69.78
CA GLY A 34 5.49 -20.32 70.20
C GLY A 34 6.44 -21.27 69.48
N SER A 35 7.32 -21.87 70.28
CA SER A 35 8.01 -23.15 70.04
C SER A 35 9.06 -23.22 68.93
N LEU A 36 10.32 -23.31 69.36
CA LEU A 36 11.49 -23.72 68.56
C LEU A 36 11.29 -25.16 68.08
N VAL A 37 10.68 -25.33 66.91
CA VAL A 37 10.72 -26.58 66.14
C VAL A 37 11.93 -26.51 65.22
N CYS A 38 12.82 -27.49 65.35
CA CYS A 38 14.00 -27.66 64.52
C CYS A 38 13.63 -27.81 63.03
N GLY A 39 13.81 -26.73 62.26
CA GLY A 39 14.57 -26.79 61.01
C GLY A 39 13.90 -27.32 59.74
N THR A 40 12.64 -27.01 59.43
CA THR A 40 12.20 -26.96 58.01
C THR A 40 12.07 -25.51 57.57
N VAL A 41 12.99 -25.06 56.72
CA VAL A 41 12.96 -23.72 56.15
C VAL A 41 11.70 -23.58 55.29
N LYS A 42 10.69 -22.84 55.79
CA LYS A 42 9.37 -22.63 55.12
C LYS A 42 9.46 -22.10 53.69
N THR A 43 10.60 -21.56 53.28
CA THR A 43 10.84 -21.08 51.93
C THR A 43 12.19 -21.58 51.43
N PRO A 44 12.25 -22.45 50.42
CA PRO A 44 13.51 -22.81 49.81
C PRO A 44 14.19 -21.54 49.28
N ILE A 45 15.49 -21.42 49.52
CA ILE A 45 16.36 -20.41 48.92
C ILE A 45 16.15 -20.47 47.40
N GLY A 46 15.67 -19.36 46.82
CA GLY A 46 15.25 -19.28 45.41
C GLY A 46 13.77 -18.93 45.17
N SER A 47 12.87 -19.09 46.16
CA SER A 47 11.42 -18.77 46.00
C SER A 47 11.14 -17.30 45.64
N ARG A 48 11.99 -16.35 46.09
CA ARG A 48 11.87 -14.94 45.70
C ARG A 48 12.15 -14.70 44.22
N VAL A 49 13.09 -15.44 43.62
CA VAL A 49 13.45 -15.32 42.20
C VAL A 49 12.30 -15.77 41.31
N ALA A 50 11.62 -16.87 41.67
CA ALA A 50 10.45 -17.36 40.93
C ALA A 50 9.28 -16.35 40.94
N LYS A 51 9.03 -15.69 42.09
CA LYS A 51 7.98 -14.66 42.21
C LYS A 51 8.31 -13.36 41.44
N ILE A 52 9.59 -13.03 41.28
CA ILE A 52 10.03 -11.88 40.49
C ILE A 52 9.89 -12.18 39.00
N LYS A 53 10.33 -13.37 38.55
CA LYS A 53 10.21 -13.81 37.16
C LYS A 53 8.76 -13.86 36.68
N SER A 54 7.82 -14.39 37.47
CA SER A 54 6.40 -14.43 37.09
C SER A 54 5.74 -13.06 37.00
N ARG A 55 6.16 -12.08 37.82
CA ARG A 55 5.70 -10.69 37.72
C ARG A 55 6.22 -9.99 36.45
N VAL A 56 7.46 -10.26 36.07
CA VAL A 56 8.06 -9.71 34.85
C VAL A 56 7.41 -10.33 33.60
N LEU A 57 7.26 -11.66 33.54
CA LEU A 57 6.56 -12.34 32.46
C LEU A 57 5.10 -11.86 32.30
N ASN A 58 4.35 -11.72 33.40
CA ASN A 58 2.98 -11.22 33.35
C ASN A 58 2.85 -9.74 32.94
N ARG A 59 3.93 -8.94 33.04
CA ARG A 59 3.95 -7.57 32.50
C ARG A 59 4.28 -7.58 31.00
N ILE A 60 5.20 -8.43 30.59
CA ILE A 60 5.58 -8.60 29.18
C ILE A 60 4.38 -9.12 28.39
N THR A 61 3.69 -10.17 28.85
CA THR A 61 2.54 -10.75 28.12
C THR A 61 1.33 -9.81 28.05
N LYS A 62 1.16 -8.88 28.99
CA LYS A 62 0.06 -7.90 28.96
C LYS A 62 0.29 -6.76 27.98
N ASN A 63 1.54 -6.34 27.82
CA ASN A 63 1.91 -5.22 26.94
C ASN A 63 2.31 -5.69 25.54
N ASP A 64 2.67 -6.97 25.40
CA ASP A 64 3.11 -7.57 24.13
C ASP A 64 2.05 -8.50 23.51
N SER A 65 0.88 -8.61 24.16
CA SER A 65 -0.26 -9.33 23.59
C SER A 65 -0.67 -8.68 22.26
N ALA A 66 -0.94 -9.51 21.25
CA ALA A 66 -1.46 -9.07 19.96
C ALA A 66 -2.71 -8.18 20.12
N LEU A 67 -3.58 -8.48 21.08
CA LEU A 67 -4.75 -7.65 21.39
C LEU A 67 -4.36 -6.27 21.92
N HIS A 68 -3.32 -6.17 22.75
CA HIS A 68 -2.84 -4.89 23.25
C HIS A 68 -2.25 -4.05 22.11
N LYS A 69 -1.46 -4.65 21.22
CA LYS A 69 -0.93 -3.99 20.01
C LYS A 69 -2.05 -3.52 19.10
N HIS A 70 -3.08 -4.34 18.88
CA HIS A 70 -4.24 -3.97 18.07
C HIS A 70 -5.06 -2.83 18.70
N VAL A 71 -5.34 -2.89 20.01
CA VAL A 71 -6.03 -1.82 20.73
C VAL A 71 -5.23 -0.52 20.72
N LYS A 72 -3.89 -0.61 20.84
CA LYS A 72 -3.01 0.55 20.69
C LYS A 72 -3.09 1.11 19.28
N TRP A 73 -2.94 0.27 18.26
CA TRP A 73 -3.05 0.66 16.87
C TRP A 73 -4.39 1.34 16.54
N LEU A 74 -5.52 0.81 17.04
CA LEU A 74 -6.83 1.45 16.86
C LEU A 74 -6.91 2.84 17.51
N LYS A 75 -6.27 3.04 18.67
CA LYS A 75 -6.20 4.35 19.31
C LYS A 75 -5.34 5.32 18.51
N ASP A 76 -4.16 4.87 18.09
CA ASP A 76 -3.25 5.66 17.26
C ASP A 76 -3.95 6.05 15.94
N LEU A 77 -4.73 5.15 15.34
CA LEU A 77 -5.52 5.41 14.13
C LEU A 77 -6.67 6.40 14.35
N GLN A 78 -7.34 6.34 15.51
CA GLN A 78 -8.38 7.31 15.89
C GLN A 78 -7.78 8.69 16.18
N GLU A 79 -6.60 8.74 16.79
CA GLU A 79 -5.89 9.98 17.06
C GLU A 79 -5.38 10.62 15.77
N GLU A 80 -4.85 9.82 14.83
CA GLU A 80 -4.44 10.32 13.52
C GLU A 80 -5.63 10.88 12.73
N ARG A 81 -6.78 10.18 12.76
CA ARG A 81 -8.01 10.70 12.15
C ARG A 81 -8.41 12.05 12.75
N ARG A 82 -8.41 12.17 14.09
CA ARG A 82 -8.74 13.43 14.78
C ARG A 82 -7.75 14.53 14.40
N ARG A 83 -6.46 14.23 14.35
CA ARG A 83 -5.40 15.18 13.98
C ARG A 83 -5.60 15.72 12.57
N MET A 84 -5.97 14.86 11.61
CA MET A 84 -6.25 15.26 10.24
C MET A 84 -7.51 16.12 10.13
N GLU A 85 -8.54 15.83 10.94
CA GLU A 85 -9.77 16.63 11.01
C GLU A 85 -9.49 18.02 11.61
N GLU A 86 -8.75 18.10 12.72
CA GLU A 86 -8.34 19.37 13.34
C GLU A 86 -7.49 20.22 12.38
N MET A 87 -6.60 19.62 11.58
CA MET A 87 -5.82 20.32 10.56
C MET A 87 -6.71 20.93 9.46
N LYS A 88 -7.71 20.18 8.98
CA LYS A 88 -8.66 20.67 7.98
C LYS A 88 -9.53 21.80 8.51
N GLU A 89 -10.05 21.66 9.73
CA GLU A 89 -10.83 22.72 10.37
C GLU A 89 -10.00 24.00 10.56
N ALA A 90 -8.73 23.87 10.95
CA ALA A 90 -7.82 25.02 11.07
C ALA A 90 -7.56 25.72 9.74
N GLU A 91 -7.34 24.94 8.66
CA GLU A 91 -7.16 25.47 7.30
C GLU A 91 -8.42 26.20 6.80
N GLU A 92 -9.61 25.63 7.03
CA GLU A 92 -10.88 26.25 6.68
C GLU A 92 -11.09 27.57 7.44
N LEU A 93 -10.77 27.60 8.73
CA LEU A 93 -10.82 28.82 9.54
C LEU A 93 -9.82 29.88 9.02
N GLU A 94 -8.61 29.48 8.63
CA GLU A 94 -7.63 30.39 8.04
C GLU A 94 -8.14 30.97 6.72
N ILE A 95 -8.72 30.14 5.85
CA ILE A 95 -9.33 30.59 4.59
C ILE A 95 -10.47 31.58 4.87
N LEU A 96 -11.34 31.30 5.84
CA LEU A 96 -12.44 32.20 6.21
C LEU A 96 -11.94 33.53 6.79
N THR A 97 -10.92 33.51 7.65
CA THR A 97 -10.33 34.73 8.20
C THR A 97 -9.66 35.56 7.11
N ARG A 98 -8.95 34.91 6.16
CA ARG A 98 -8.35 35.58 5.00
C ARG A 98 -9.41 36.20 4.09
N LYS A 99 -10.50 35.48 3.80
CA LYS A 99 -11.64 36.00 3.02
C LYS A 99 -12.29 37.19 3.74
N ARG A 100 -12.50 37.11 5.06
CA ARG A 100 -13.05 38.22 5.85
C ARG A 100 -12.15 39.44 5.81
N ALA A 101 -10.85 39.28 6.01
CA ALA A 101 -9.88 40.38 5.95
C ALA A 101 -9.81 41.02 4.55
N PHE A 102 -9.95 40.22 3.49
CA PHE A 102 -10.03 40.73 2.12
C PHE A 102 -11.29 41.58 1.91
N MET A 103 -12.47 41.08 2.32
CA MET A 103 -13.73 41.83 2.22
C MET A 103 -13.69 43.13 3.03
N GLU A 104 -13.11 43.10 4.24
CA GLU A 104 -12.96 44.29 5.07
C GLU A 104 -12.04 45.33 4.41
N ARG A 105 -10.94 44.90 3.80
CA ARG A 105 -10.03 45.78 3.07
C ARG A 105 -10.71 46.42 1.86
N GLU A 106 -11.45 45.65 1.08
CA GLU A 106 -12.20 46.16 -0.08
C GLU A 106 -13.32 47.11 0.35
N ALA A 107 -14.07 46.79 1.41
CA ALA A 107 -15.07 47.69 1.98
C ALA A 107 -14.45 49.01 2.45
N LYS A 108 -13.29 48.95 3.12
CA LYS A 108 -12.54 50.14 3.56
C LYS A 108 -12.07 50.99 2.40
N LYS A 109 -11.58 50.39 1.30
CA LYS A 109 -11.22 51.13 0.08
C LYS A 109 -12.44 51.83 -0.54
N ARG A 110 -13.59 51.16 -0.64
CA ARG A 110 -14.83 51.77 -1.15
C ARG A 110 -15.31 52.93 -0.25
N ALA A 111 -15.21 52.77 1.07
CA ALA A 111 -15.59 53.84 2.00
C ALA A 111 -14.68 55.07 1.91
N VAL A 112 -13.37 54.88 1.63
CA VAL A 112 -12.43 55.99 1.41
C VAL A 112 -12.67 56.66 0.05
N ALA A 113 -12.93 55.89 -1.01
CA ALA A 113 -13.26 56.42 -2.33
C ALA A 113 -14.54 57.26 -2.30
N GLY A 114 -15.62 56.76 -1.66
CA GLY A 114 -16.86 57.52 -1.49
C GLY A 114 -16.74 58.74 -0.59
N LYS A 115 -15.69 58.83 0.26
CA LYS A 115 -15.42 60.02 1.08
C LYS A 115 -14.60 61.09 0.33
N LEU A 116 -13.89 60.71 -0.73
CA LEU A 116 -13.16 61.63 -1.61
C LEU A 116 -14.06 62.27 -2.68
N GLU A 117 -15.19 61.66 -3.04
CA GLU A 117 -16.21 62.26 -3.92
C GLU A 117 -17.13 63.29 -3.22
N GLY A 118 -16.98 63.49 -1.91
CA GLY A 118 -17.76 64.47 -1.14
C GLY A 118 -17.18 65.89 -1.09
N ILE A 119 -16.11 66.18 -1.84
CA ILE A 119 -15.58 67.54 -2.00
C ILE A 119 -15.95 68.00 -3.40
N GLU A 120 -17.04 68.78 -3.49
CA GLU A 120 -17.45 69.48 -4.71
C GLU A 120 -16.29 70.31 -5.29
N PRO A 121 -16.02 70.21 -6.60
CA PRO A 121 -15.57 71.34 -7.38
C PRO A 121 -16.80 71.99 -8.00
N SER A 122 -17.23 73.09 -7.38
CA SER A 122 -18.11 74.06 -8.01
C SER A 122 -17.44 74.69 -9.24
N THR A 123 -18.30 75.09 -10.19
CA THR A 123 -18.15 76.18 -11.17
C THR A 123 -17.28 76.00 -12.43
N ASP A 124 -18.02 75.97 -13.55
CA ASP A 124 -17.88 76.75 -14.80
C ASP A 124 -17.31 76.09 -16.08
N GLU A 125 -18.28 75.65 -16.93
CA GLU A 125 -18.54 76.12 -18.31
C GLU A 125 -17.38 76.28 -19.31
N LYS A 126 -17.34 75.42 -20.35
CA LYS A 126 -17.50 75.84 -21.77
C LYS A 126 -17.53 74.69 -22.80
N ASP A 127 -18.66 74.63 -23.52
CA ASP A 127 -18.91 74.31 -24.94
C ASP A 127 -17.88 73.52 -25.76
N SER A 128 -18.33 72.41 -26.39
CA SER A 128 -18.62 72.35 -27.84
C SER A 128 -19.12 70.95 -28.25
N ASP A 129 -20.41 70.90 -28.60
CA ASP A 129 -20.98 70.38 -29.85
C ASP A 129 -20.25 69.23 -30.59
N ASP A 130 -20.78 68.00 -30.53
CA ASP A 130 -21.35 67.30 -31.69
C ASP A 130 -21.94 65.94 -31.25
N GLY A 131 -23.24 65.74 -31.48
CA GLY A 131 -23.91 64.44 -31.51
C GLY A 131 -24.38 64.14 -32.95
N PRO A 132 -24.79 62.91 -33.32
CA PRO A 132 -25.86 62.26 -32.56
C PRO A 132 -25.89 60.70 -32.53
N SER A 133 -26.54 60.20 -31.48
CA SER A 133 -27.65 59.22 -31.54
C SER A 133 -27.43 57.70 -31.73
N VAL A 134 -27.59 56.99 -30.60
CA VAL A 134 -28.57 55.91 -30.31
C VAL A 134 -28.34 54.47 -30.84
N LEU A 135 -28.25 53.56 -29.84
CA LEU A 135 -28.62 52.13 -29.76
C LEU A 135 -28.19 51.14 -30.86
N SER A 136 -27.43 50.13 -30.43
CA SER A 136 -27.87 48.72 -30.56
C SER A 136 -27.27 47.83 -29.49
N THR A 137 -28.17 47.37 -28.62
CA THR A 137 -28.03 46.26 -27.70
C THR A 137 -27.91 44.93 -28.45
N VAL A 138 -26.97 44.09 -27.99
CA VAL A 138 -26.93 42.62 -28.06
C VAL A 138 -26.80 42.00 -29.46
N SER A 139 -25.59 41.52 -29.77
CA SER A 139 -25.37 40.15 -30.25
C SER A 139 -23.94 39.69 -29.98
N LYS A 140 -23.85 38.55 -29.30
CA LYS A 140 -22.66 37.70 -29.21
C LYS A 140 -22.16 37.38 -30.61
N GLU A 141 -20.91 37.70 -30.91
CA GLU A 141 -19.99 36.81 -31.64
C GLU A 141 -18.59 37.41 -31.54
N SER A 142 -17.82 36.85 -30.62
CA SER A 142 -16.39 37.07 -30.45
C SER A 142 -15.66 36.39 -31.62
N GLU A 143 -15.47 37.10 -32.72
CA GLU A 143 -14.50 36.69 -33.74
C GLU A 143 -13.42 37.77 -33.90
N ASN A 144 -12.26 37.47 -33.33
CA ASN A 144 -10.94 37.95 -33.74
C ASN A 144 -10.84 39.45 -34.08
N GLU A 145 -11.09 40.31 -33.09
CA GLU A 145 -10.30 41.53 -33.02
C GLU A 145 -8.85 41.11 -32.89
N LYS A 146 -8.04 41.46 -33.89
CA LYS A 146 -6.59 41.23 -33.93
C LYS A 146 -5.98 41.89 -32.70
N LYS A 147 -5.93 41.15 -31.58
CA LYS A 147 -5.34 41.61 -30.33
C LYS A 147 -3.92 42.01 -30.68
N LYS A 148 -3.63 43.31 -30.52
CA LYS A 148 -2.26 43.81 -30.63
C LYS A 148 -1.42 42.91 -29.73
N PRO A 149 -0.25 42.44 -30.21
CA PRO A 149 0.56 41.53 -29.43
C PRO A 149 0.87 42.16 -28.07
N ALA A 150 1.00 41.35 -27.01
CA ALA A 150 1.00 41.81 -25.62
C ALA A 150 1.96 42.99 -25.34
N TRP A 151 3.07 43.08 -26.08
CA TRP A 151 4.06 44.17 -25.99
C TRP A 151 3.60 45.53 -26.55
N CYS A 152 2.47 45.59 -27.25
CA CYS A 152 1.84 46.81 -27.78
C CYS A 152 0.64 47.28 -26.94
N GLN A 153 0.29 46.58 -25.86
CA GLN A 153 -0.84 46.95 -25.01
C GLN A 153 -0.36 47.89 -23.90
N SER A 154 -1.19 48.86 -23.51
CA SER A 154 -0.93 49.67 -22.32
C SER A 154 -1.02 48.77 -21.08
N GLU A 155 -0.28 49.10 -20.03
CA GLU A 155 -0.25 48.37 -18.76
C GLU A 155 -1.66 48.06 -18.22
N THR A 156 -2.59 49.03 -18.31
CA THR A 156 -3.99 48.86 -17.89
C THR A 156 -4.79 47.86 -18.75
N ALA A 157 -4.50 47.76 -20.04
CA ALA A 157 -5.16 46.79 -20.92
C ALA A 157 -4.59 45.37 -20.72
N HIS A 158 -3.30 45.29 -20.39
CA HIS A 158 -2.63 44.04 -20.03
C HIS A 158 -3.19 43.47 -18.72
N GLU A 159 -3.28 44.29 -17.66
CA GLU A 159 -3.84 43.88 -16.36
C GLU A 159 -5.28 43.39 -16.50
N ALA A 160 -6.12 44.07 -17.29
CA ALA A 160 -7.49 43.61 -17.55
C ALA A 160 -7.54 42.25 -18.25
N ALA A 161 -6.66 42.02 -19.23
CA ALA A 161 -6.56 40.73 -19.91
C ALA A 161 -6.04 39.61 -19.00
N GLU A 162 -5.14 39.93 -18.06
CA GLU A 162 -4.68 38.97 -17.05
C GLU A 162 -5.79 38.57 -16.09
N ILE A 163 -6.61 39.53 -15.61
CA ILE A 163 -7.74 39.25 -14.73
C ILE A 163 -8.77 38.34 -15.43
N ASP A 164 -9.05 38.58 -16.71
CA ASP A 164 -9.94 37.72 -17.50
C ASP A 164 -9.37 36.31 -17.66
N ASN A 165 -8.06 36.19 -17.90
CA ASN A 165 -7.38 34.90 -17.98
C ASN A 165 -7.41 34.16 -16.64
N GLU A 166 -7.18 34.86 -15.53
CA GLU A 166 -7.27 34.30 -14.18
C GLU A 166 -8.69 33.81 -13.87
N ALA A 167 -9.72 34.60 -14.21
CA ALA A 167 -11.11 34.21 -14.04
C ALA A 167 -11.45 32.95 -14.87
N ASN A 168 -10.92 32.85 -16.09
CA ASN A 168 -11.07 31.66 -16.94
C ASN A 168 -10.32 30.45 -16.39
N LEU A 169 -9.15 30.65 -15.78
CA LEU A 169 -8.39 29.57 -15.17
C LEU A 169 -9.08 29.06 -13.89
N LEU A 170 -9.67 29.97 -13.10
CA LEU A 170 -10.45 29.64 -11.91
C LEU A 170 -11.76 28.93 -12.27
N SER A 171 -12.45 29.35 -13.33
CA SER A 171 -13.67 28.68 -13.81
C SER A 171 -13.37 27.27 -14.33
N PHE A 172 -12.25 27.10 -15.05
CA PHE A 172 -11.75 25.78 -15.45
C PHE A 172 -11.39 24.90 -14.25
N ALA A 173 -10.65 25.43 -13.27
CA ALA A 173 -10.30 24.72 -12.04
C ALA A 173 -11.54 24.26 -11.24
N ASN A 174 -12.58 25.09 -11.19
CA ASN A 174 -13.83 24.76 -10.53
C ASN A 174 -14.72 23.80 -11.35
N GLY A 175 -14.53 23.75 -12.67
CA GLY A 175 -15.23 22.84 -13.58
C GLY A 175 -14.58 21.45 -13.68
N LEU A 176 -13.40 21.25 -13.08
CA LEU A 176 -12.73 19.94 -13.03
C LEU A 176 -13.41 19.04 -11.99
N ASP A 177 -14.18 18.07 -12.48
CA ASP A 177 -14.78 17.02 -11.64
C ASP A 177 -13.76 15.89 -11.36
N PHE A 178 -12.94 16.10 -10.34
CA PHE A 178 -11.97 15.10 -9.88
C PHE A 178 -12.64 13.86 -9.29
N GLU A 179 -13.86 13.98 -8.79
CA GLU A 179 -14.59 12.86 -8.18
C GLU A 179 -15.01 11.86 -9.24
N GLN A 180 -15.50 12.34 -10.40
CA GLN A 180 -15.80 11.47 -11.53
C GLN A 180 -14.58 10.66 -11.98
N TYR A 181 -13.43 11.34 -12.18
CA TYR A 181 -12.19 10.66 -12.57
C TYR A 181 -11.73 9.64 -11.52
N THR A 182 -11.87 9.98 -10.24
CA THR A 182 -11.52 9.07 -9.14
C THR A 182 -12.43 7.84 -9.13
N HIS A 183 -13.73 8.02 -9.37
CA HIS A 183 -14.69 6.92 -9.44
C HIS A 183 -14.38 5.98 -10.60
N ASP A 184 -14.04 6.52 -11.77
CA ASP A 184 -13.64 5.73 -12.93
C ASP A 184 -12.35 4.93 -12.66
N LEU A 185 -11.38 5.53 -11.94
CA LEU A 185 -10.16 4.85 -11.54
C LEU A 185 -10.45 3.72 -10.55
N GLU A 186 -11.31 3.95 -9.55
CA GLU A 186 -11.74 2.92 -8.60
C GLU A 186 -12.43 1.75 -9.33
N LEU A 187 -13.35 2.05 -10.25
CA LEU A 187 -14.01 1.04 -11.07
C LEU A 187 -13.01 0.24 -11.90
N GLN A 188 -12.02 0.90 -12.52
CA GLN A 188 -10.97 0.24 -13.27
C GLN A 188 -10.15 -0.71 -12.39
N THR A 189 -9.79 -0.29 -11.17
CA THR A 189 -9.06 -1.15 -10.23
C THR A 189 -9.89 -2.37 -9.79
N LEU A 190 -11.18 -2.20 -9.54
CA LEU A 190 -12.10 -3.30 -9.21
C LEU A 190 -12.24 -4.27 -10.38
N MET A 191 -12.37 -3.76 -11.60
CA MET A 191 -12.40 -4.59 -12.81
C MET A 191 -11.11 -5.37 -13.01
N ASP A 192 -9.95 -4.78 -12.71
CA ASP A 192 -8.67 -5.49 -12.74
C ASP A 192 -8.57 -6.59 -11.69
N GLN A 193 -9.09 -6.36 -10.48
CA GLN A 193 -9.17 -7.39 -9.45
C GLN A 193 -10.09 -8.54 -9.87
N LEU A 194 -11.26 -8.23 -10.44
CA LEU A 194 -12.20 -9.22 -10.97
C LEU A 194 -11.57 -10.04 -12.09
N ARG A 195 -10.92 -9.39 -13.06
CA ARG A 195 -10.17 -10.07 -14.13
C ARG A 195 -9.08 -11.00 -13.59
N LYS A 196 -8.32 -10.57 -12.58
CA LYS A 196 -7.31 -11.43 -11.91
C LYS A 196 -7.95 -12.63 -11.24
N ARG A 197 -9.09 -12.44 -10.55
CA ARG A 197 -9.80 -13.55 -9.89
C ARG A 197 -10.35 -14.55 -10.90
N ILE A 198 -10.94 -14.09 -12.00
CA ILE A 198 -11.40 -14.94 -13.10
C ILE A 198 -10.24 -15.78 -13.65
N LYS A 199 -9.10 -15.15 -13.97
CA LYS A 199 -7.91 -15.88 -14.44
C LYS A 199 -7.42 -16.93 -13.45
N MET A 200 -7.43 -16.64 -12.15
CA MET A 200 -7.05 -17.62 -11.12
C MET A 200 -8.02 -18.81 -11.08
N LEU A 201 -9.33 -18.55 -11.14
CA LEU A 201 -10.35 -19.61 -11.16
C LEU A 201 -10.27 -20.46 -12.44
N GLU A 202 -9.97 -19.86 -13.58
CA GLU A 202 -9.75 -20.59 -14.83
C GLU A 202 -8.52 -21.51 -14.76
N LEU A 203 -7.44 -21.06 -14.13
CA LEU A 203 -6.26 -21.89 -13.90
C LEU A 203 -6.52 -23.03 -12.91
N GLU A 204 -7.27 -22.75 -11.84
CA GLU A 204 -7.70 -23.77 -10.87
C GLU A 204 -8.58 -24.83 -11.54
N LYS A 205 -9.57 -24.41 -12.34
CA LYS A 205 -10.41 -25.31 -13.14
C LYS A 205 -9.58 -26.20 -14.07
N LYS A 206 -8.60 -25.65 -14.78
CA LYS A 206 -7.71 -26.44 -15.65
C LYS A 206 -6.88 -27.46 -14.85
N LYS A 207 -6.37 -27.08 -13.67
CA LYS A 207 -5.64 -28.01 -12.80
C LYS A 207 -6.52 -29.15 -12.33
N ASP A 208 -7.75 -28.86 -11.92
CA ASP A 208 -8.68 -29.88 -11.46
C ASP A 208 -9.11 -30.81 -12.60
N GLU A 209 -9.30 -30.27 -13.81
CA GLU A 209 -9.55 -31.05 -15.02
C GLU A 209 -8.37 -31.99 -15.35
N THR A 210 -7.13 -31.50 -15.25
CA THR A 210 -5.95 -32.37 -15.44
C THR A 210 -5.84 -33.45 -14.37
N LYS A 211 -6.13 -33.14 -13.11
CA LYS A 211 -6.12 -34.12 -12.01
C LYS A 211 -7.19 -35.19 -12.22
N LEU A 212 -8.39 -34.78 -12.59
CA LEU A 212 -9.49 -35.71 -12.89
C LEU A 212 -9.11 -36.64 -14.04
N LYS A 213 -8.51 -36.08 -15.11
CA LYS A 213 -8.02 -36.87 -16.24
C LYS A 213 -6.96 -37.89 -15.79
N THR A 214 -5.99 -37.49 -14.98
CA THR A 214 -4.98 -38.45 -14.47
C THR A 214 -5.58 -39.54 -13.59
N CYS A 215 -6.60 -39.23 -12.78
CA CYS A 215 -7.29 -40.24 -11.98
C CYS A 215 -8.05 -41.24 -12.88
N LEU A 216 -8.77 -40.75 -13.89
CA LEU A 216 -9.46 -41.61 -14.86
C LEU A 216 -8.47 -42.48 -15.65
N ASP A 217 -7.38 -41.90 -16.14
CA ASP A 217 -6.35 -42.64 -16.87
C ASP A 217 -5.71 -43.73 -15.99
N SER A 218 -5.51 -43.46 -14.69
CA SER A 218 -4.98 -44.45 -13.74
C SER A 218 -5.97 -45.57 -13.43
N GLU A 219 -7.28 -45.27 -13.38
CA GLU A 219 -8.33 -46.26 -13.17
C GLU A 219 -8.49 -47.16 -14.41
N ASP A 220 -8.48 -46.59 -15.61
CA ASP A 220 -8.49 -47.33 -16.87
C ASP A 220 -7.24 -48.22 -17.04
N ALA A 221 -6.08 -47.77 -16.57
CA ALA A 221 -4.86 -48.55 -16.57
C ALA A 221 -4.93 -49.74 -15.58
N ALA A 222 -5.50 -49.52 -14.39
CA ALA A 222 -5.73 -50.57 -13.40
C ALA A 222 -6.76 -51.62 -13.88
N GLN A 223 -7.87 -51.18 -14.50
CA GLN A 223 -8.84 -52.11 -15.10
C GLN A 223 -8.22 -52.94 -16.23
N ARG A 224 -7.35 -52.34 -17.05
CA ARG A 224 -6.61 -53.07 -18.09
C ARG A 224 -5.62 -54.09 -17.51
N SER A 225 -4.91 -53.75 -16.42
CA SER A 225 -4.00 -54.69 -15.78
C SER A 225 -4.74 -55.83 -15.07
N GLU A 226 -5.90 -55.57 -14.46
CA GLU A 226 -6.77 -56.62 -13.90
C GLU A 226 -7.32 -57.55 -14.98
N ALA A 227 -7.74 -57.01 -16.13
CA ALA A 227 -8.22 -57.82 -17.25
C ALA A 227 -7.14 -58.76 -17.83
N LEU A 228 -5.85 -58.38 -17.79
CA LEU A 228 -4.73 -59.24 -18.17
C LEU A 228 -4.20 -60.13 -17.04
N GLY A 229 -4.47 -59.78 -15.78
CA GLY A 229 -3.95 -60.47 -14.58
C GLY A 229 -4.46 -61.89 -14.34
N ASN A 230 -5.42 -62.38 -15.13
CA ASN A 230 -5.88 -63.78 -15.07
C ASN A 230 -5.25 -64.69 -16.12
N SER A 231 -4.17 -64.25 -16.79
CA SER A 231 -3.38 -65.03 -17.75
C SER A 231 -1.88 -64.93 -17.44
N VAL A 232 -1.48 -65.27 -16.22
CA VAL A 232 -0.07 -65.55 -15.92
C VAL A 232 0.28 -66.91 -16.52
N VAL A 233 0.75 -66.90 -17.76
CA VAL A 233 1.71 -67.88 -18.25
C VAL A 233 3.07 -67.20 -18.24
N ASP A 234 3.96 -67.85 -17.52
CA ASP A 234 5.39 -67.60 -17.34
C ASP A 234 6.09 -67.20 -18.65
N PHE A 235 6.29 -65.91 -18.88
CA PHE A 235 7.15 -65.43 -19.97
C PHE A 235 8.13 -64.41 -19.41
N VAL A 236 9.35 -64.90 -19.16
CA VAL A 236 10.54 -64.16 -18.79
C VAL A 236 10.89 -63.16 -19.90
N PRO A 237 10.82 -61.83 -19.67
CA PRO A 237 11.35 -60.87 -20.62
C PRO A 237 12.86 -60.81 -20.43
N THR A 238 13.55 -61.45 -21.37
CA THR A 238 14.96 -61.21 -21.62
C THR A 238 15.07 -59.94 -22.45
N GLU A 239 16.17 -59.20 -22.26
CA GLU A 239 16.67 -58.14 -23.14
C GLU A 239 16.24 -56.70 -22.78
N VAL A 240 17.10 -56.07 -21.97
CA VAL A 240 17.17 -54.62 -21.76
C VAL A 240 17.66 -53.99 -23.07
N GLU A 241 16.73 -53.56 -23.93
CA GLU A 241 17.06 -52.66 -25.02
C GLU A 241 17.39 -51.27 -24.46
N LYS A 242 18.61 -50.83 -24.77
CA LYS A 242 19.07 -49.45 -24.69
C LYS A 242 18.19 -48.60 -25.60
N VAL A 243 17.24 -47.87 -25.03
CA VAL A 243 16.46 -46.85 -25.75
C VAL A 243 17.39 -45.67 -26.05
N ASN A 244 17.39 -45.25 -27.31
CA ASN A 244 18.23 -44.20 -27.88
C ASN A 244 18.01 -42.84 -27.19
N ASP A 245 19.11 -42.12 -26.94
CA ASP A 245 19.18 -40.79 -26.29
C ASP A 245 18.62 -39.61 -27.13
N ASP A 246 17.87 -39.85 -28.20
CA ASP A 246 17.44 -38.79 -29.14
C ASP A 246 16.09 -38.11 -28.79
N ASP A 247 15.29 -38.68 -27.88
CA ASP A 247 13.99 -38.12 -27.46
C ASP A 247 14.10 -37.06 -26.33
N ASP A 248 15.25 -36.99 -25.68
CA ASP A 248 15.49 -36.17 -24.49
C ASP A 248 15.56 -34.65 -24.75
N ASP A 249 15.90 -34.29 -25.99
CA ASP A 249 16.00 -32.91 -26.40
C ASP A 249 14.62 -32.24 -26.57
N ASP A 250 13.56 -33.02 -26.80
CA ASP A 250 12.21 -32.47 -26.99
C ASP A 250 11.56 -32.08 -25.65
N ASP A 251 11.83 -32.84 -24.59
CA ASP A 251 11.36 -32.53 -23.24
C ASP A 251 11.96 -31.22 -22.71
N THR A 252 13.27 -31.01 -22.91
CA THR A 252 13.93 -29.77 -22.47
C THR A 252 13.40 -28.53 -23.22
N LYS A 253 13.08 -28.68 -24.51
CA LYS A 253 12.46 -27.64 -25.34
C LYS A 253 11.01 -27.37 -24.92
N SER A 254 10.24 -28.41 -24.59
CA SER A 254 8.86 -28.31 -24.13
C SER A 254 8.75 -27.59 -22.79
N ILE A 255 9.63 -27.92 -21.84
CA ILE A 255 9.71 -27.24 -20.54
C ILE A 255 10.09 -25.76 -20.73
N ALA A 256 11.09 -25.47 -21.57
CA ALA A 256 11.48 -24.09 -21.83
C ALA A 256 10.37 -23.27 -22.50
N ASN A 257 9.59 -23.87 -23.40
CA ASN A 257 8.44 -23.21 -24.03
C ASN A 257 7.30 -22.95 -23.02
N SER A 258 7.00 -23.91 -22.14
CA SER A 258 5.99 -23.76 -21.09
C SER A 258 6.35 -22.63 -20.12
N VAL A 259 7.58 -22.61 -19.63
CA VAL A 259 8.06 -21.60 -18.68
C VAL A 259 8.14 -20.20 -19.29
N MET A 260 8.50 -20.08 -20.58
CA MET A 260 8.48 -18.79 -21.29
C MET A 260 7.05 -18.30 -21.60
N SER A 261 6.07 -19.20 -21.68
CA SER A 261 4.66 -18.82 -21.87
C SER A 261 4.00 -18.32 -20.58
N GLU A 262 4.59 -18.67 -19.43
CA GLU A 262 4.20 -18.13 -18.13
C GLU A 262 4.84 -16.75 -17.92
N SER A 263 4.02 -15.70 -17.88
CA SER A 263 4.43 -14.28 -17.78
C SER A 263 5.11 -13.88 -16.46
N SER A 264 5.47 -14.84 -15.61
CA SER A 264 6.00 -14.62 -14.27
C SER A 264 7.52 -14.37 -14.23
N ILE A 265 8.28 -14.79 -15.23
CA ILE A 265 9.76 -14.75 -15.19
C ILE A 265 10.27 -13.63 -16.10
N LYS A 266 10.29 -12.41 -15.57
CA LYS A 266 10.70 -11.19 -16.29
C LYS A 266 12.19 -11.11 -16.64
N SER A 267 13.00 -12.08 -16.23
CA SER A 267 14.47 -12.02 -16.32
C SER A 267 15.08 -12.86 -17.44
N ILE A 268 14.32 -13.77 -18.07
CA ILE A 268 14.87 -14.71 -19.07
C ILE A 268 14.31 -14.35 -20.45
N HIS A 269 15.13 -13.69 -21.24
CA HIS A 269 14.79 -13.14 -22.57
C HIS A 269 15.00 -14.09 -23.76
N SER A 270 15.53 -15.31 -23.57
CA SER A 270 15.76 -16.22 -24.70
C SER A 270 15.47 -17.67 -24.36
N LYS A 271 14.76 -18.35 -25.28
CA LYS A 271 14.45 -19.79 -25.19
C LYS A 271 15.72 -20.62 -25.13
N LYS A 272 16.73 -20.26 -25.93
CA LYS A 272 18.03 -20.95 -26.00
C LYS A 272 18.79 -20.92 -24.67
N SER A 273 18.76 -19.78 -23.96
CA SER A 273 19.41 -19.69 -22.64
C SER A 273 18.69 -20.53 -21.59
N LEU A 274 17.37 -20.69 -21.70
CA LEU A 274 16.59 -21.48 -20.76
C LEU A 274 16.78 -22.98 -21.00
N THR A 275 16.75 -23.44 -22.26
CA THR A 275 17.02 -24.84 -22.62
C THR A 275 18.41 -25.26 -22.14
N GLU A 276 19.44 -24.45 -22.37
CA GLU A 276 20.81 -24.77 -21.95
C GLU A 276 20.96 -24.84 -20.42
N LEU A 277 20.25 -23.98 -19.70
CA LEU A 277 20.23 -24.01 -18.23
C LEU A 277 19.53 -25.27 -17.69
N ILE A 278 18.44 -25.68 -18.33
CA ILE A 278 17.71 -26.92 -18.00
C ILE A 278 18.59 -28.15 -18.30
N SER A 279 19.20 -28.23 -19.49
CA SER A 279 20.10 -29.34 -19.85
C SER A 279 21.30 -29.42 -18.89
N LYS A 280 21.88 -28.28 -18.51
CA LYS A 280 22.98 -28.20 -17.53
C LYS A 280 22.55 -28.55 -16.11
N ALA A 281 21.30 -28.29 -15.73
CA ALA A 281 20.75 -28.71 -14.44
C ALA A 281 20.50 -30.22 -14.41
N ARG A 282 19.90 -30.76 -15.49
CA ARG A 282 19.67 -32.19 -15.67
C ARG A 282 20.97 -32.99 -15.64
N GLY A 283 21.99 -32.54 -16.38
CA GLY A 283 23.32 -33.16 -16.34
C GLY A 283 23.96 -33.15 -14.95
N ARG A 284 23.73 -32.11 -14.14
CA ARG A 284 24.21 -32.08 -12.74
C ARG A 284 23.44 -33.03 -11.83
N MET A 285 22.14 -33.18 -12.02
CA MET A 285 21.32 -34.13 -11.25
C MET A 285 21.72 -35.57 -11.55
N MET A 286 21.96 -35.90 -12.82
CA MET A 286 22.39 -37.23 -13.24
C MET A 286 23.76 -37.61 -12.64
N VAL A 287 24.66 -36.64 -12.47
CA VAL A 287 25.97 -36.82 -11.82
C VAL A 287 25.88 -36.99 -10.30
N MET A 288 24.79 -36.57 -9.65
CA MET A 288 24.59 -36.77 -8.20
C MET A 288 23.79 -38.04 -7.85
N ALA A 289 23.21 -38.73 -8.84
CA ALA A 289 22.32 -39.87 -8.63
C ALA A 289 23.05 -41.22 -8.69
N THR A 290 24.05 -41.41 -7.82
CA THR A 290 24.54 -42.73 -7.37
C THR A 290 25.18 -42.58 -5.99
N ILE A 291 24.36 -42.32 -4.98
CA ILE A 291 24.71 -42.66 -3.60
C ILE A 291 23.98 -43.98 -3.34
N GLU A 292 24.75 -45.06 -3.35
CA GLU A 292 24.29 -46.41 -3.03
C GLU A 292 23.52 -46.39 -1.70
N GLU A 293 22.33 -46.99 -1.70
CA GLU A 293 21.53 -47.22 -0.51
C GLU A 293 22.26 -48.18 0.44
N GLU A 294 23.02 -47.64 1.39
CA GLU A 294 23.29 -48.31 2.65
C GLU A 294 23.20 -47.29 3.79
N GLY A 295 22.20 -47.46 4.66
CA GLY A 295 22.11 -46.80 5.96
C GLY A 295 20.95 -45.82 6.11
N GLU A 296 19.86 -46.29 6.70
CA GLU A 296 18.84 -45.46 7.34
C GLU A 296 19.50 -44.47 8.35
N ASP A 297 18.95 -43.26 8.45
CA ASP A 297 19.31 -42.18 9.38
C ASP A 297 20.54 -41.29 9.04
N ALA A 298 20.50 -40.58 7.91
CA ALA A 298 21.30 -39.36 7.74
C ALA A 298 20.51 -38.22 7.11
N ILE A 299 19.61 -37.60 7.89
CA ILE A 299 19.05 -36.28 7.55
C ILE A 299 20.23 -35.30 7.54
N LEU A 300 20.66 -34.88 6.34
CA LEU A 300 21.70 -33.86 6.19
C LEU A 300 21.25 -32.58 6.93
N PRO A 301 22.07 -32.03 7.83
CA PRO A 301 21.69 -30.84 8.59
C PRO A 301 21.48 -29.65 7.65
N PRO A 302 20.47 -28.81 7.91
CA PRO A 302 20.17 -27.67 7.05
C PRO A 302 21.37 -26.73 6.97
N VAL A 303 21.69 -26.30 5.75
CA VAL A 303 22.77 -25.34 5.48
C VAL A 303 22.39 -24.00 6.12
N VAL A 304 23.03 -23.68 7.24
CA VAL A 304 22.87 -22.39 7.92
C VAL A 304 23.68 -21.34 7.16
N SER A 305 23.01 -20.57 6.31
CA SER A 305 23.55 -19.33 5.75
C SER A 305 23.59 -18.27 6.84
N THR A 306 24.72 -18.09 7.51
CA THR A 306 24.95 -16.95 8.40
C THR A 306 25.09 -15.68 7.57
N VAL A 307 24.05 -14.83 7.56
CA VAL A 307 24.16 -13.45 7.06
C VAL A 307 25.03 -12.69 8.07
N THR A 308 26.20 -12.22 7.65
CA THR A 308 27.02 -11.35 8.50
C THR A 308 26.30 -10.02 8.69
N ASP A 309 26.13 -9.57 9.94
CA ASP A 309 25.56 -8.27 10.30
C ASP A 309 26.56 -7.13 10.03
N ASP A 310 27.10 -7.08 8.81
CA ASP A 310 27.94 -5.98 8.34
C ASP A 310 27.05 -4.77 7.98
N ASN A 311 26.17 -4.34 8.89
CA ASN A 311 25.41 -3.09 8.97
C ASN A 311 25.10 -2.36 7.63
N GLY A 312 24.76 -3.10 6.56
CA GLY A 312 24.56 -2.54 5.22
C GLY A 312 25.81 -1.99 4.51
N ALA A 313 27.04 -2.34 4.90
CA ALA A 313 28.27 -1.88 4.25
C ALA A 313 28.30 -2.16 2.74
N ARG A 314 27.81 -3.34 2.32
CA ARG A 314 27.63 -3.69 0.89
C ARG A 314 26.59 -2.83 0.15
N MET A 315 25.65 -2.21 0.87
CA MET A 315 24.63 -1.32 0.30
C MET A 315 25.10 0.14 0.20
N ALA A 316 26.07 0.55 1.03
CA ALA A 316 26.67 1.88 0.97
C ALA A 316 27.53 2.07 -0.31
N GLU A 317 28.24 1.03 -0.74
CA GLU A 317 29.07 1.11 -1.95
C GLU A 317 28.28 1.37 -3.25
N LYS A 318 27.00 0.95 -3.31
CA LYS A 318 26.14 1.17 -4.48
C LYS A 318 25.75 2.65 -4.65
N LYS A 319 25.90 3.47 -3.60
CA LYS A 319 25.70 4.93 -3.65
C LYS A 319 27.00 5.71 -3.87
N SER A 320 28.14 5.03 -4.01
CA SER A 320 29.40 5.72 -4.30
C SER A 320 29.32 6.42 -5.66
N ILE A 321 29.66 7.71 -5.67
CA ILE A 321 29.59 8.58 -6.86
C ILE A 321 30.39 8.02 -8.05
N HIS A 322 31.42 7.22 -7.77
CA HIS A 322 32.26 6.57 -8.78
C HIS A 322 31.63 5.34 -9.46
N LYS A 323 30.52 4.80 -8.93
CA LYS A 323 29.79 3.66 -9.53
C LYS A 323 28.48 4.10 -10.21
N LEU A 324 28.22 5.40 -10.35
CA LEU A 324 27.04 5.92 -11.02
C LEU A 324 27.15 5.73 -12.54
N ALA A 325 26.08 5.20 -13.14
CA ALA A 325 26.05 4.78 -14.55
C ALA A 325 26.41 5.88 -15.56
N PHE A 326 26.21 7.15 -15.21
CA PHE A 326 26.53 8.28 -16.09
C PHE A 326 28.02 8.66 -16.07
N LYS A 327 28.77 8.30 -15.03
CA LYS A 327 30.19 8.68 -14.90
C LYS A 327 31.12 7.79 -15.73
N ASN A 328 30.66 6.57 -16.06
CA ASN A 328 31.37 5.61 -16.91
C ASN A 328 30.82 5.56 -18.35
N ARG A 329 29.94 6.49 -18.73
CA ARG A 329 29.55 6.65 -20.13
C ARG A 329 30.59 7.51 -20.84
N ASN A 330 31.10 7.00 -21.94
CA ASN A 330 32.00 7.74 -22.82
C ASN A 330 31.20 8.91 -23.42
N PRO A 331 31.61 10.18 -23.23
CA PRO A 331 30.81 11.35 -23.65
C PRO A 331 30.73 11.55 -25.18
N SER A 332 31.28 10.62 -25.96
CA SER A 332 31.41 10.70 -27.41
C SER A 332 30.73 9.55 -28.17
N VAL A 333 29.71 8.90 -27.56
CA VAL A 333 28.82 7.96 -28.26
C VAL A 333 27.39 8.47 -28.26
#